data_AF-A0A1Q3XBI4-F1
#
_entry.id   AF-A0A1Q3XBI4-F1
#
_cell.length_a   1.000
_cell.length_b   1.000
_cell.length_c   1.000
_cell.angle_alpha   90.00
_cell.angle_beta   90.00
_cell.angle_gamma   90.00
#
_symmetry.space_group_name_H-M   'P 1'
#
loop_
_entity.id
_entity.type
_entity.pdbx_description
1 polymer ?
#
loop_
_entity_poly.entity_id
_entity_poly.type
_entity_poly.pdbx_seq_one_letter_code
_entity_poly.pdbx_strand_id
1 'polypeptide(L)'
;MRRIFLLSIVAALVTLNASAQQVNEKVQIEHNGTWYDGKILKTDGEKYYVGYDGWDDSWNEWVTVDKLKGYATKTPLTKFKAGDKVEVEYGMVPEPATIIEVGENKYHIKYDKSVFGDKWVTEKQIKKL
;
A
#
# COMPACT_ATOMS: atom_id res chain seq x y z
N MET A 1 -33.77 10.49 42.07
CA MET A 1 -32.41 10.93 41.65
C MET A 1 -32.03 10.15 40.41
N ARG A 2 -31.94 10.80 39.24
CA ARG A 2 -31.53 10.16 37.98
C ARG A 2 -30.00 10.09 37.96
N ARG A 3 -29.42 8.88 37.91
CA ARG A 3 -28.00 8.68 37.64
C ARG A 3 -27.85 8.28 36.19
N ILE A 4 -27.37 9.22 35.38
CA ILE A 4 -26.98 9.00 33.99
C ILE A 4 -25.66 8.22 34.02
N PHE A 5 -25.68 6.96 33.58
CA PHE A 5 -24.46 6.22 33.30
C PHE A 5 -24.02 6.55 31.87
N LEU A 6 -22.86 7.21 31.77
CA LEU A 6 -22.19 7.53 30.50
C LEU A 6 -21.73 6.22 29.84
N LEU A 7 -22.21 5.96 28.62
CA LEU A 7 -21.64 4.97 27.72
C LEU A 7 -20.24 5.43 27.30
N SER A 8 -19.20 4.81 27.86
CA SER A 8 -17.84 4.90 27.34
C SER A 8 -17.75 4.00 26.10
N ILE A 9 -18.04 4.57 24.92
CA ILE A 9 -17.69 3.93 23.65
C ILE A 9 -16.18 4.11 23.47
N VAL A 10 -15.41 3.08 23.83
CA VAL A 10 -14.04 2.95 23.35
C VAL A 10 -14.14 2.40 21.93
N ALA A 11 -14.23 3.30 20.94
CA ALA A 11 -14.01 2.93 19.55
C ALA A 11 -12.52 2.65 19.39
N ALA A 12 -12.13 1.38 19.55
CA ALA A 12 -10.84 0.91 19.06
C ALA A 12 -10.89 1.01 17.53
N LEU A 13 -10.31 2.10 17.00
CA LEU A 13 -9.98 2.22 15.59
C LEU A 13 -8.93 1.16 15.27
N VAL A 14 -9.38 -0.03 14.88
CA VAL A 14 -8.54 -0.98 14.15
C VAL A 14 -8.36 -0.37 12.77
N THR A 15 -7.28 0.40 12.58
CA THR A 15 -6.84 0.81 11.26
C THR A 15 -6.38 -0.44 10.54
N LEU A 16 -7.26 -1.03 9.73
CA LEU A 16 -6.85 -1.99 8.72
C LEU A 16 -5.98 -1.23 7.73
N ASN A 17 -4.67 -1.43 7.80
CA ASN A 17 -3.74 -0.97 6.77
C ASN A 17 -4.08 -1.76 5.50
N ALA A 18 -4.92 -1.16 4.66
CA ALA A 18 -5.40 -1.74 3.44
C ALA A 18 -4.26 -1.77 2.43
N SER A 19 -3.65 -2.95 2.30
CA SER A 19 -2.72 -3.27 1.23
C SER A 19 -3.36 -3.04 -0.14
N ALA A 20 -3.29 -1.80 -0.65
CA ALA A 20 -3.67 -1.36 -2.00
C ALA A 20 -2.76 -1.94 -3.11
N GLN A 21 -2.76 -3.27 -3.30
CA GLN A 21 -2.11 -3.93 -4.45
C GLN A 21 -2.67 -3.30 -5.72
N GLN A 22 -1.82 -3.12 -6.74
CA GLN A 22 -2.28 -2.41 -7.93
C GLN A 22 -3.39 -3.22 -8.60
N VAL A 23 -4.59 -2.68 -8.54
CA VAL A 23 -5.70 -3.15 -9.37
C VAL A 23 -5.23 -3.17 -10.83
N ASN A 24 -5.54 -4.24 -11.54
CA ASN A 24 -5.08 -4.62 -12.88
C ASN A 24 -3.65 -5.19 -13.00
N GLU A 25 -3.01 -5.54 -11.90
CA GLU A 25 -1.74 -6.27 -11.93
C GLU A 25 -1.94 -7.71 -12.47
N LYS A 26 -1.09 -8.12 -13.42
CA LYS A 26 -1.06 -9.49 -13.95
C LYS A 26 -0.40 -10.43 -12.97
N VAL A 27 -1.06 -11.55 -12.70
CA VAL A 27 -0.64 -12.55 -11.72
C VAL A 27 -0.99 -13.96 -12.22
N GLN A 28 -0.41 -14.98 -11.60
CA GLN A 28 -0.95 -16.33 -11.69
C GLN A 28 -1.72 -16.65 -10.41
N ILE A 29 -2.87 -17.30 -10.55
CA ILE A 29 -3.83 -17.59 -9.49
C ILE A 29 -3.94 -19.11 -9.36
N GLU A 30 -3.84 -19.62 -8.13
CA GLU A 30 -3.99 -21.05 -7.85
C GLU A 30 -5.47 -21.44 -7.68
N HIS A 31 -5.89 -22.42 -8.49
CA HIS A 31 -7.19 -23.06 -8.40
C HIS A 31 -7.05 -24.58 -8.62
N ASN A 32 -7.55 -25.38 -7.67
CA ASN A 32 -7.51 -26.85 -7.70
C ASN A 32 -6.13 -27.46 -8.05
N GLY A 33 -5.07 -26.92 -7.46
CA GLY A 33 -3.69 -27.37 -7.63
C GLY A 33 -3.01 -26.88 -8.91
N THR A 34 -3.69 -26.06 -9.73
CA THR A 34 -3.18 -25.54 -11.01
C THR A 34 -3.10 -24.02 -10.96
N TRP A 35 -2.07 -23.45 -11.62
CA TRP A 35 -1.86 -22.01 -11.73
C TRP A 35 -2.40 -21.50 -13.06
N TYR A 36 -3.24 -20.48 -13.00
CA TYR A 36 -3.88 -19.87 -14.16
C TYR A 36 -3.51 -18.39 -14.26
N ASP A 37 -3.29 -17.89 -15.47
CA ASP A 37 -3.02 -16.47 -15.68
C ASP A 37 -4.28 -15.64 -15.42
N GLY A 38 -4.11 -14.46 -14.83
CA GLY A 38 -5.21 -13.58 -14.49
C GLY A 38 -4.74 -12.21 -14.00
N LYS A 39 -5.63 -11.52 -13.29
CA LYS A 39 -5.37 -10.18 -12.76
C LYS A 39 -6.04 -9.94 -11.42
N ILE A 40 -5.43 -9.08 -10.62
CA ILE A 40 -6.03 -8.57 -9.38
C ILE A 40 -7.01 -7.45 -9.73
N LEU A 41 -8.28 -7.63 -9.38
CA LEU A 41 -9.37 -6.71 -9.67
C LEU A 41 -9.68 -5.78 -8.48
N LYS A 42 -9.53 -6.26 -7.24
CA LYS A 42 -9.72 -5.48 -6.01
C LYS A 42 -8.82 -6.01 -4.89
N THR A 43 -8.65 -5.19 -3.85
CA THR A 43 -7.90 -5.53 -2.65
C THR A 43 -8.70 -5.18 -1.41
N ASP A 44 -8.61 -6.03 -0.39
CA ASP A 44 -9.20 -5.81 0.92
C ASP A 44 -8.30 -6.47 1.98
N GLY A 45 -7.43 -5.67 2.59
CA GLY A 45 -6.40 -6.17 3.51
C GLY A 45 -5.50 -7.21 2.85
N GLU A 46 -5.50 -8.44 3.38
CA GLU A 46 -4.73 -9.58 2.88
C GLU A 46 -5.49 -10.43 1.84
N LYS A 47 -6.66 -9.97 1.41
CA LYS A 47 -7.49 -10.63 0.40
C LYS A 47 -7.44 -9.88 -0.92
N TYR A 48 -7.48 -10.63 -2.00
CA TYR A 48 -7.38 -10.15 -3.36
C TYR A 48 -8.55 -10.70 -4.16
N TYR A 49 -9.38 -9.81 -4.71
CA TYR A 49 -10.40 -10.22 -5.67
C TYR A 49 -9.73 -10.37 -7.01
N VAL A 50 -9.79 -11.56 -7.59
CA VAL A 50 -9.06 -11.90 -8.82
C VAL A 50 -10.01 -12.30 -9.93
N GLY A 51 -9.55 -12.13 -11.16
CA GLY A 51 -10.21 -12.68 -12.35
C GLY A 51 -9.23 -13.42 -13.23
N TYR A 52 -9.69 -14.53 -13.81
CA TYR A 52 -8.93 -15.43 -14.65
C TYR A 52 -8.98 -14.97 -16.12
N ASP A 53 -7.85 -15.02 -16.83
CA ASP A 53 -7.81 -14.64 -18.24
C ASP A 53 -8.61 -15.65 -19.09
N GLY A 54 -9.51 -15.16 -19.94
CA GLY A 54 -10.34 -15.99 -20.81
C GLY A 54 -11.60 -16.57 -20.16
N TRP A 55 -11.84 -16.27 -18.88
CA TRP A 55 -13.04 -16.68 -18.15
C TRP A 55 -13.90 -15.47 -17.82
N ASP A 56 -15.21 -15.69 -17.68
CA ASP A 56 -16.14 -14.63 -17.30
C ASP A 56 -16.13 -14.36 -15.78
N ASP A 57 -16.76 -13.26 -15.39
CA ASP A 57 -16.73 -12.78 -14.01
C ASP A 57 -17.37 -13.72 -12.98
N SER A 58 -18.13 -14.76 -13.40
CA SER A 58 -18.66 -15.78 -12.49
C SER A 58 -17.57 -16.63 -11.83
N TRP A 59 -16.37 -16.66 -12.40
CA TRP A 59 -15.19 -17.33 -11.85
C TRP A 59 -14.35 -16.44 -10.92
N ASN A 60 -14.67 -15.15 -10.84
CA ASN A 60 -13.92 -14.24 -9.98
C ASN A 60 -14.12 -14.62 -8.51
N GLU A 61 -13.05 -14.61 -7.74
CA GLU A 61 -13.06 -15.01 -6.35
C GLU A 61 -12.12 -14.17 -5.49
N TRP A 62 -12.33 -14.20 -4.18
CA TRP A 62 -11.40 -13.64 -3.22
C TRP A 62 -10.39 -14.71 -2.81
N VAL A 63 -9.11 -14.46 -3.05
CA VAL A 63 -8.00 -15.32 -2.64
C VAL A 63 -7.06 -14.60 -1.68
N THR A 64 -6.27 -15.39 -0.97
CA THR A 64 -5.16 -14.90 -0.13
C THR A 64 -3.85 -14.95 -0.92
N VAL A 65 -2.83 -14.26 -0.40
CA VAL A 65 -1.53 -14.05 -1.07
C VAL A 65 -0.81 -15.36 -1.44
N ASP A 66 -1.02 -16.44 -0.70
CA ASP A 66 -0.46 -17.78 -0.93
C ASP A 66 -0.97 -18.43 -2.23
N LYS A 67 -2.13 -17.99 -2.74
CA LYS A 67 -2.70 -18.41 -4.02
C LYS A 67 -2.27 -17.53 -5.19
N LEU A 68 -1.33 -16.60 -4.98
CA LEU A 68 -0.85 -15.69 -6.01
C LEU A 68 0.63 -15.91 -6.33
N LYS A 69 0.99 -15.73 -7.60
CA LYS A 69 2.37 -15.64 -8.09
C LYS A 69 2.51 -14.46 -9.04
N GLY A 70 3.72 -13.92 -9.14
CA GLY A 70 4.01 -12.78 -10.02
C GLY A 70 3.43 -11.45 -9.56
N TYR A 71 2.88 -11.38 -8.34
CA TYR A 71 2.41 -10.16 -7.72
C TYR A 71 3.58 -9.42 -7.06
N ALA A 72 3.60 -8.10 -7.15
CA ALA A 72 4.54 -7.23 -6.48
C ALA A 72 4.20 -7.20 -4.99
N THR A 73 5.00 -7.84 -4.14
CA THR A 73 4.80 -7.72 -2.70
C THR A 73 4.92 -6.27 -2.28
N LYS A 74 3.95 -5.77 -1.52
CA LYS A 74 4.12 -4.50 -0.84
C LYS A 74 5.06 -4.71 0.32
N THR A 75 6.31 -4.34 0.09
CA THR A 75 7.33 -4.41 1.13
C THR A 75 7.09 -3.24 2.08
N PRO A 76 6.74 -3.50 3.36
CA PRO A 76 6.58 -2.44 4.33
C PRO A 76 7.85 -1.60 4.39
N LEU A 77 7.69 -0.30 4.22
CA LEU A 77 8.78 0.65 4.33
C LEU A 77 9.12 0.88 5.80
N THR A 78 10.30 0.45 6.21
CA THR A 78 10.76 0.51 7.62
C THR A 78 11.96 1.42 7.83
N LYS A 79 12.56 1.92 6.75
CA LYS A 79 13.84 2.64 6.81
C LYS A 79 13.71 4.07 7.31
N PHE A 80 12.60 4.74 6.99
CA PHE A 80 12.31 6.10 7.42
C PHE A 80 10.93 6.18 8.06
N LYS A 81 10.72 7.16 8.93
CA LYS A 81 9.43 7.47 9.57
C LYS A 81 9.00 8.90 9.27
N ALA A 82 7.71 9.17 9.43
CA ALA A 82 7.21 10.54 9.36
C ALA A 82 7.99 11.46 10.32
N GLY A 83 8.37 12.63 9.83
CA GLY A 83 9.23 13.60 10.51
C GLY A 83 10.72 13.47 10.18
N ASP A 84 11.18 12.37 9.57
CA ASP A 84 12.60 12.25 9.18
C ASP A 84 12.95 13.26 8.09
N LYS A 85 14.10 13.92 8.26
CA LYS A 85 14.74 14.75 7.24
C LYS A 85 15.58 13.87 6.33
N VAL A 86 15.38 13.99 5.03
CA VAL A 86 16.03 13.18 4.01
C VAL A 86 16.42 14.03 2.79
N GLU A 87 17.33 13.50 1.99
CA GLU A 87 17.66 14.02 0.67
C GLU A 87 16.94 13.19 -0.39
N VAL A 88 16.21 13.84 -1.29
CA VAL A 88 15.46 13.16 -2.35
C VAL A 88 16.09 13.48 -3.69
N GLU A 89 16.44 12.44 -4.45
CA GLU A 89 17.00 12.57 -5.78
C GLU A 89 15.98 13.20 -6.74
N TYR A 90 16.28 14.44 -7.17
CA TYR A 90 15.50 15.18 -8.13
C TYR A 90 16.42 15.87 -9.14
N GLY A 91 16.60 15.25 -10.31
CA GLY A 91 17.52 15.77 -11.33
C GLY A 91 18.99 15.56 -10.94
N MET A 92 19.83 16.59 -11.05
CA MET A 92 21.28 16.46 -10.84
C MET A 92 21.74 16.64 -9.39
N VAL A 93 20.91 17.24 -8.52
CA VAL A 93 21.26 17.55 -7.13
C VAL A 93 20.13 17.05 -6.22
N PRO A 94 20.43 16.25 -5.19
CA PRO A 94 19.40 15.86 -4.23
C PRO A 94 18.89 17.08 -3.46
N GLU A 95 17.58 17.15 -3.22
CA GLU A 95 16.94 18.25 -2.53
C GLU A 95 16.47 17.80 -1.13
N PRO A 96 16.65 18.63 -0.09
CA PRO A 96 16.21 18.30 1.25
C PRO A 96 14.69 18.28 1.34
N ALA A 97 14.17 17.26 2.01
CA ALA A 97 12.75 17.03 2.21
C ALA A 97 12.48 16.43 3.60
N THR A 98 11.20 16.44 3.97
CA THR A 98 10.70 15.79 5.18
C THR A 98 9.74 14.69 4.79
N ILE A 99 9.90 13.48 5.35
CA ILE A 99 8.90 12.43 5.25
C ILE A 99 7.66 12.89 6.00
N ILE A 100 6.52 13.05 5.33
CA ILE A 100 5.26 13.44 5.96
C ILE A 100 4.33 12.25 6.17
N GLU A 101 4.49 11.18 5.38
CA GLU A 101 3.71 9.94 5.51
C GLU A 101 4.54 8.74 5.04
N VAL A 102 4.46 7.63 5.76
CA VAL A 102 4.99 6.34 5.31
C VAL A 102 3.83 5.57 4.68
N GLY A 103 3.79 5.55 3.35
CA GLY A 103 2.86 4.69 2.63
C GLY A 103 3.40 3.27 2.49
N GLU A 104 2.65 2.44 1.79
CA GLU A 104 2.91 1.00 1.78
C GLU A 104 4.20 0.61 1.04
N ASN A 105 4.56 1.35 -0.01
CA ASN A 105 5.77 1.11 -0.82
C ASN A 105 6.49 2.41 -1.26
N LYS A 106 5.95 3.56 -0.87
CA LYS A 106 6.50 4.89 -1.13
C LYS A 106 6.41 5.72 0.12
N TYR A 107 7.32 6.68 0.23
CA TYR A 107 7.23 7.74 1.21
C TYR A 107 6.60 8.97 0.58
N HIS A 108 5.65 9.57 1.27
CA HIS A 108 5.20 10.92 0.92
C HIS A 108 6.19 11.90 1.53
N ILE A 109 6.85 12.69 0.69
CA ILE A 109 7.79 13.71 1.11
C ILE A 109 7.25 15.09 0.81
N LYS A 110 7.64 16.06 1.63
CA LYS A 110 7.50 17.49 1.34
C LYS A 110 8.88 18.10 1.22
N TYR A 111 9.20 18.68 0.06
CA TYR A 111 10.45 19.40 -0.11
C TYR A 111 10.48 20.65 0.79
N ASP A 112 11.66 20.99 1.29
CA ASP A 112 11.83 22.19 2.12
C ASP A 112 11.61 23.46 1.28
N LYS A 113 11.94 23.42 -0.02
CA LYS A 113 11.59 24.46 -1.01
C LYS A 113 10.14 24.25 -1.49
N SER A 114 9.24 25.13 -1.06
CA SER A 114 7.79 25.02 -1.35
C SER A 114 7.43 24.97 -2.83
N VAL A 115 8.25 25.55 -3.71
CA VAL A 115 8.05 25.55 -5.16
C VAL A 115 8.00 24.14 -5.78
N PHE A 116 8.55 23.13 -5.09
CA PHE A 116 8.53 21.75 -5.56
C PHE A 116 7.37 20.93 -5.00
N GLY A 117 6.59 21.47 -4.06
CA GLY A 117 5.44 20.80 -3.46
C GLY A 117 5.79 19.53 -2.69
N ASP A 118 4.82 18.62 -2.60
CA ASP A 118 4.92 17.29 -2.02
C ASP A 118 4.91 16.21 -3.12
N LYS A 119 5.48 15.04 -2.82
CA LYS A 119 5.63 13.96 -3.80
C LYS A 119 5.68 12.59 -3.14
N TRP A 120 5.12 11.60 -3.81
CA TRP A 120 5.35 10.19 -3.48
C TRP A 120 6.62 9.68 -4.16
N VAL A 121 7.59 9.20 -3.37
CA VAL A 121 8.88 8.69 -3.85
C VAL A 121 9.18 7.30 -3.30
N THR A 122 9.91 6.50 -4.08
CA THR A 122 10.36 5.17 -3.64
C THR A 122 11.61 5.29 -2.76
N GLU A 123 11.88 4.30 -1.92
CA GLU A 123 13.06 4.30 -1.05
C GLU A 123 14.38 4.54 -1.81
N LYS A 124 14.50 4.03 -3.05
CA LYS A 124 15.69 4.18 -3.89
C LYS A 124 16.03 5.65 -4.21
N GLN A 125 15.04 6.53 -4.16
CA GLN A 125 15.19 7.95 -4.43
C GLN A 125 15.55 8.75 -3.18
N ILE A 126 15.65 8.11 -2.01
CA ILE A 126 15.85 8.77 -0.73
C ILE A 126 17.20 8.41 -0.14
N LYS A 127 17.96 9.42 0.24
CA LYS A 127 19.19 9.31 1.02
C LYS A 127 18.95 9.87 2.41
N LYS A 128 19.51 9.19 3.40
CA LYS A 128 19.49 9.69 4.78
C LYS A 128 20.42 10.89 4.86
N LEU A 129 19.92 11.99 5.43
CA LEU A 129 20.74 13.15 5.83
C LEU A 129 21.64 12.81 7.02
#